data_AF-A0A414KCR2-F1
#
_entry.id   AF-A0A414KCR2-F1
#
_cell.length_a   1.000
_cell.length_b   1.000
_cell.length_c   1.000
_cell.angle_alpha   90.00
_cell.angle_beta   90.00
_cell.angle_gamma   90.00
#
_symmetry.space_group_name_H-M   'P 1'
#
loop_
_entity.id
_entity.type
_entity.pdbx_description
1 polymer ?
#
loop_
_entity_poly.entity_id
_entity_poly.type
_entity_poly.pdbx_seq_one_letter_code
_entity_poly.pdbx_strand_id
1 'polypeptide(L)'
;MSKTFTSFGALKTALQQELVTAMNETIDKSFQDAHTNIDEFYASPEGRYHRIGQLGESPESEVYGGGDSVTGIVRLDTGYRYNPSGRDTQTIYGYAESGGLLGNGGFWAKTKEDVKNNTTEIFGKHFN
;
A
#
# COMPACT_ATOMS: atom_id res chain seq x y z
N MET A 1 -24.48 14.81 -4.02
CA MET A 1 -25.05 16.09 -3.52
C MET A 1 -24.44 17.22 -4.33
N SER A 2 -25.23 18.05 -5.02
CA SER A 2 -24.70 19.19 -5.79
C SER A 2 -24.22 20.28 -4.83
N LYS A 3 -22.91 20.43 -4.65
CA LYS A 3 -22.30 21.56 -3.93
C LYS A 3 -22.33 22.79 -4.86
N THR A 4 -22.88 23.90 -4.41
CA THR A 4 -22.85 25.19 -5.14
C THR A 4 -21.73 26.05 -4.57
N PHE A 5 -20.87 26.58 -5.45
CA PHE A 5 -19.75 27.43 -5.05
C PHE A 5 -19.99 28.88 -5.49
N THR A 6 -19.63 29.83 -4.63
CA THR A 6 -19.82 31.27 -4.86
C THR A 6 -18.69 31.91 -5.66
N SER A 7 -17.59 31.18 -5.89
CA SER A 7 -16.47 31.61 -6.72
C SER A 7 -15.67 30.43 -7.25
N PHE A 8 -14.86 30.67 -8.29
CA PHE A 8 -13.90 29.69 -8.79
C PHE A 8 -12.85 29.32 -7.73
N GLY A 9 -12.44 30.28 -6.89
CA GLY A 9 -11.53 30.01 -5.77
C GLY A 9 -12.12 29.03 -4.76
N ALA A 10 -13.40 29.22 -4.40
CA ALA A 10 -14.10 28.30 -3.51
C ALA A 10 -14.24 26.88 -4.11
N LEU A 11 -14.54 26.78 -5.41
CA LEU A 11 -14.55 25.52 -6.14
C LEU A 11 -13.18 24.85 -6.12
N LYS A 12 -12.12 25.59 -6.46
CA LYS A 12 -10.74 25.07 -6.48
C LYS A 12 -10.35 24.53 -5.10
N THR A 13 -10.54 25.31 -4.04
CA THR A 13 -10.22 24.86 -2.67
C THR A 13 -10.97 23.59 -2.29
N ALA A 14 -12.25 23.47 -2.65
CA ALA A 14 -13.03 22.27 -2.35
C ALA A 14 -12.51 21.04 -3.11
N LEU A 15 -12.14 21.20 -4.38
CA LEU A 15 -11.53 20.11 -5.16
C LEU A 15 -10.18 19.67 -4.58
N GLN A 16 -9.34 20.62 -4.14
CA GLN A 16 -8.05 20.33 -3.53
C GLN A 16 -8.21 19.56 -2.20
N GLN A 17 -9.21 19.91 -1.40
CA GLN A 17 -9.55 19.16 -0.18
C GLN A 17 -10.01 17.74 -0.51
N GLU A 18 -10.90 17.60 -1.50
CA GLU A 18 -11.41 16.30 -1.94
C GLU A 18 -10.29 15.40 -2.48
N LEU A 19 -9.30 15.96 -3.21
CA LEU A 19 -8.11 15.24 -3.66
C LEU A 19 -7.28 14.67 -2.51
N VAL A 20 -7.07 15.47 -1.45
CA VAL A 20 -6.34 15.02 -0.25
C VAL A 20 -7.11 13.93 0.48
N THR A 21 -8.43 14.10 0.65
CA THR A 21 -9.28 13.09 1.29
C THR A 21 -9.26 11.77 0.52
N ALA A 22 -9.48 11.80 -0.80
CA ALA A 22 -9.49 10.61 -1.63
C ALA A 22 -8.14 9.89 -1.62
N MET A 23 -7.02 10.63 -1.62
CA MET A 23 -5.69 10.02 -1.57
C MET A 23 -5.41 9.38 -0.20
N ASN A 24 -5.78 10.03 0.91
CA ASN A 24 -5.65 9.44 2.24
C ASN A 24 -6.44 8.13 2.35
N GLU A 25 -7.71 8.12 1.93
CA GLU A 25 -8.52 6.91 1.95
C GLU A 25 -7.93 5.80 1.05
N THR A 26 -7.41 6.17 -0.13
CA THR A 26 -6.76 5.23 -1.05
C THR A 26 -5.54 4.57 -0.42
N ILE A 27 -4.68 5.36 0.23
CA ILE A 27 -3.44 4.85 0.83
C ILE A 27 -3.72 4.08 2.10
N ASP A 28 -4.63 4.53 2.96
CA ASP A 28 -5.02 3.81 4.17
C ASP A 28 -5.57 2.42 3.83
N LYS A 29 -6.47 2.34 2.83
CA LYS A 29 -7.03 1.06 2.38
C LYS A 29 -5.96 0.16 1.76
N SER A 30 -5.12 0.72 0.87
CA SER A 30 -4.05 -0.04 0.22
C SER A 30 -2.98 -0.52 1.19
N PHE A 31 -2.74 0.23 2.28
CA PHE A 31 -1.83 -0.16 3.35
C PHE A 31 -2.38 -1.37 4.14
N GLN A 32 -3.68 -1.37 4.43
CA GLN A 32 -4.35 -2.53 5.04
C GLN A 32 -4.31 -3.77 4.12
N ASP A 33 -4.51 -3.57 2.82
CA ASP A 33 -4.43 -4.65 1.83
C ASP A 33 -3.00 -5.20 1.73
N ALA A 34 -1.97 -4.33 1.81
CA ALA A 34 -0.58 -4.75 1.86
C ALA A 34 -0.28 -5.67 3.06
N HIS A 35 -0.77 -5.33 4.25
CA HIS A 35 -0.66 -6.21 5.42
C HIS A 35 -1.42 -7.52 5.22
N THR A 36 -2.65 -7.46 4.73
CA THR A 36 -3.48 -8.65 4.47
C THR A 36 -2.81 -9.61 3.50
N ASN A 37 -2.24 -9.09 2.41
CA ASN A 37 -1.54 -9.89 1.41
C ASN A 37 -0.26 -10.54 1.97
N ILE A 38 0.43 -9.86 2.90
CA ILE A 38 1.59 -10.44 3.61
C ILE A 38 1.15 -11.49 4.63
N ASP A 39 0.05 -11.29 5.33
CA ASP A 39 -0.51 -12.31 6.23
C ASP A 39 -0.90 -13.57 5.45
N GLU A 40 -1.45 -13.41 4.24
CA GLU A 40 -1.72 -14.51 3.33
C GLU A 40 -0.44 -15.27 2.93
N PHE A 41 0.71 -14.59 2.76
CA PHE A 41 2.00 -15.26 2.55
C PHE A 41 2.32 -16.22 3.71
N TYR A 42 2.07 -15.80 4.95
CA TYR A 42 2.30 -16.59 6.16
C TYR A 42 1.21 -17.64 6.46
N ALA A 43 0.06 -17.59 5.80
CA ALA A 43 -1.01 -18.59 5.95
C ALA A 43 -0.64 -20.00 5.44
N SER A 44 0.51 -20.16 4.79
CA SER A 44 1.09 -21.47 4.47
C SER A 44 1.62 -22.19 5.73
N PRO A 45 1.60 -23.54 5.79
CA PRO A 45 2.17 -24.30 6.91
C PRO A 45 3.65 -23.97 7.13
N GLU A 46 4.18 -24.04 8.35
CA GLU A 46 5.62 -23.91 8.57
C GLU A 46 6.37 -25.19 8.14
N GLY A 47 7.55 -25.00 7.55
CA GLY A 47 8.46 -26.10 7.18
C GLY A 47 9.45 -26.42 8.30
N ARG A 48 10.69 -26.77 7.91
CA ARG A 48 11.79 -27.03 8.87
C ARG A 48 12.36 -25.78 9.54
N TYR A 49 12.05 -24.59 9.02
CA TYR A 49 12.53 -23.31 9.55
C TYR A 49 11.36 -22.53 10.15
N HIS A 50 11.60 -21.94 11.32
CA HIS A 50 10.63 -21.10 12.00
C HIS A 50 10.62 -19.69 11.40
N ARG A 51 9.44 -19.16 11.06
CA ARG A 51 9.30 -17.84 10.45
C ARG A 51 9.15 -16.80 11.56
N ILE A 52 10.00 -15.78 11.54
CA ILE A 52 9.99 -14.72 12.56
C ILE A 52 9.05 -13.55 12.25
N GLY A 53 8.23 -13.65 11.19
CA GLY A 53 7.19 -12.66 10.86
C GLY A 53 7.66 -11.30 10.34
N GLN A 54 8.95 -11.08 10.13
CA GLN A 54 9.48 -9.74 9.83
C GLN A 54 9.00 -9.09 8.52
N LEU A 55 8.48 -9.85 7.56
CA LEU A 55 7.84 -9.26 6.38
C LEU A 55 6.57 -8.49 6.76
N GLY A 56 5.84 -8.94 7.78
CA GLY A 56 4.61 -8.29 8.28
C GLY A 56 4.82 -6.88 8.81
N GLU A 57 6.04 -6.58 9.26
CA GLU A 57 6.43 -5.28 9.81
C GLU A 57 7.08 -4.36 8.77
N SER A 58 7.15 -4.78 7.51
CA SER A 58 7.79 -4.04 6.43
C SER A 58 6.91 -3.04 5.69
N PRO A 59 5.57 -3.18 5.60
CA PRO A 59 4.75 -2.15 4.96
C PRO A 59 4.94 -0.79 5.62
N GLU A 60 5.11 0.23 4.80
CA GLU A 60 5.04 1.63 5.18
C GLU A 60 4.13 2.36 4.21
N SER A 61 3.41 3.36 4.73
CA SER A 61 2.58 4.26 3.92
C SER A 61 2.89 5.71 4.22
N GLU A 62 2.73 6.55 3.21
CA GLU A 62 2.96 7.98 3.32
C GLU A 62 2.05 8.74 2.35
N VAL A 63 1.48 9.85 2.81
CA VAL A 63 0.76 10.80 1.95
C VAL A 63 1.37 12.17 2.14
N TYR A 64 1.73 12.83 1.05
CA TYR A 64 2.30 14.18 1.08
C TYR A 64 1.87 15.01 -0.13
N GLY A 65 2.12 16.30 -0.03
CA GLY A 65 1.66 17.30 -1.00
C GLY A 65 0.43 18.05 -0.51
N GLY A 66 -0.32 18.62 -1.45
CA GLY A 66 -1.45 19.50 -1.19
C GLY A 66 -1.66 20.49 -2.32
N GLY A 67 -2.80 21.17 -2.30
CA GLY A 67 -3.18 22.05 -3.39
C GLY A 67 -3.46 21.24 -4.66
N ASP A 68 -2.72 21.51 -5.73
CA ASP A 68 -3.00 20.96 -7.07
C ASP A 68 -2.45 19.54 -7.29
N SER A 69 -1.68 18.99 -6.35
CA SER A 69 -1.14 17.64 -6.44
C SER A 69 -0.95 17.01 -5.07
N VAL A 70 -1.37 15.75 -4.94
CA VAL A 70 -1.16 14.91 -3.75
C VAL A 70 -0.52 13.60 -4.22
N THR A 71 0.50 13.15 -3.48
CA THR A 71 1.18 11.87 -3.74
C THR A 71 0.95 10.95 -2.56
N GLY A 72 0.59 9.71 -2.87
CA GLY A 72 0.48 8.62 -1.90
C GLY A 72 1.47 7.51 -2.24
N ILE A 73 2.10 6.94 -1.22
CA ILE A 73 3.08 5.86 -1.34
C ILE A 73 2.69 4.72 -0.40
N VAL A 74 2.78 3.49 -0.92
CA VAL A 74 2.89 2.25 -0.13
C VAL A 74 4.18 1.58 -0.55
N ARG A 75 5.03 1.20 0.41
CA ARG A 75 6.33 0.55 0.17
C ARG A 75 6.62 -0.54 1.19
N LEU A 76 7.63 -1.35 0.91
CA LEU A 76 8.20 -2.30 1.88
C LEU A 76 9.57 -1.79 2.34
N ASP A 77 9.75 -1.57 3.65
CA ASP A 77 11.06 -1.28 4.24
C ASP A 77 11.94 -2.53 4.16
N THR A 78 12.90 -2.47 3.23
CA THR A 78 13.91 -3.51 3.02
C THR A 78 15.28 -3.11 3.58
N GLY A 79 15.42 -1.89 4.10
CA GLY A 79 16.73 -1.32 4.44
C GLY A 79 17.21 -1.66 5.84
N TYR A 80 16.31 -1.73 6.83
CA TYR A 80 16.71 -1.66 8.23
C TYR A 80 16.50 -2.94 9.06
N ARG A 81 15.66 -3.89 8.63
CA ARG A 81 15.05 -4.84 9.58
C ARG A 81 15.49 -6.29 9.49
N TYR A 82 16.20 -6.74 8.43
CA TYR A 82 16.39 -8.17 8.20
C TYR A 82 17.73 -8.53 7.51
N ASN A 83 18.61 -9.26 8.20
CA ASN A 83 19.77 -9.93 7.56
C ASN A 83 19.81 -11.42 7.92
N PRO A 84 18.95 -12.25 7.32
CA PRO A 84 18.99 -13.70 7.45
C PRO A 84 20.12 -14.27 6.62
N SER A 85 20.96 -15.07 7.26
CA SER A 85 21.87 -15.98 6.58
C SER A 85 22.81 -15.31 5.56
N GLY A 86 23.18 -14.05 5.80
CA GLY A 86 24.14 -13.31 4.97
C GLY A 86 23.58 -12.79 3.64
N ARG A 87 22.25 -12.76 3.47
CA ARG A 87 21.57 -12.14 2.32
C ARG A 87 20.83 -10.89 2.78
N ASP A 88 20.78 -9.89 1.90
CA ASP A 88 20.03 -8.66 2.15
C ASP A 88 18.51 -8.90 2.11
N THR A 89 17.75 -8.07 2.83
CA THR A 89 16.29 -8.14 2.93
C THR A 89 15.61 -8.18 1.57
N GLN A 90 16.07 -7.35 0.62
CA GLN A 90 15.45 -7.20 -0.69
C GLN A 90 15.55 -8.50 -1.49
N THR A 91 16.71 -9.16 -1.48
CA THR A 91 16.90 -10.49 -2.08
C THR A 91 15.91 -11.51 -1.50
N ILE A 92 15.70 -11.49 -0.18
CA ILE A 92 14.83 -12.45 0.49
C ILE A 92 13.35 -12.17 0.21
N TYR A 93 12.95 -10.90 0.17
CA TYR A 93 11.58 -10.53 -0.22
C TYR A 93 11.33 -10.88 -1.69
N GLY A 94 12.35 -10.80 -2.54
CA GLY A 94 12.27 -11.31 -3.92
C GLY A 94 12.02 -12.82 -3.98
N TYR A 95 12.62 -13.62 -3.09
CA TYR A 95 12.32 -15.04 -2.98
C TYR A 95 10.92 -15.30 -2.41
N ALA A 96 10.49 -14.51 -1.42
CA ALA A 96 9.14 -14.59 -0.88
C ALA A 96 8.09 -14.34 -1.99
N GLU A 97 8.30 -13.28 -2.77
CA GLU A 97 7.41 -12.86 -3.85
C GLU A 97 7.36 -13.87 -4.99
N SER A 98 8.51 -14.42 -5.41
CA SER A 98 8.60 -15.37 -6.53
C SER A 98 8.19 -16.81 -6.17
N GLY A 99 7.79 -17.07 -4.92
CA GLY A 99 7.48 -18.42 -4.44
C GLY A 99 8.72 -19.30 -4.18
N GLY A 100 9.91 -18.69 -4.13
CA GLY A 100 11.17 -19.37 -3.76
C GLY A 100 11.30 -19.63 -2.26
N LEU A 101 10.42 -19.05 -1.44
CA LEU A 101 10.28 -19.39 -0.02
C LEU A 101 8.99 -20.15 0.23
N LEU A 102 8.97 -20.88 1.34
CA LEU A 102 7.80 -21.59 1.84
C LEU A 102 6.78 -20.57 2.35
N GLY A 103 5.82 -20.24 1.48
CA GLY A 103 4.94 -19.08 1.56
C GLY A 103 3.99 -19.00 0.36
N ASN A 104 2.89 -18.26 0.49
CA ASN A 104 2.06 -17.90 -0.67
C ASN A 104 2.65 -16.64 -1.32
N GLY A 105 3.53 -16.82 -2.31
CA GLY A 105 4.15 -15.70 -3.04
C GLY A 105 3.13 -14.85 -3.83
N GLY A 106 3.61 -13.77 -4.46
CA GLY A 106 2.78 -12.84 -5.23
C GLY A 106 2.05 -11.79 -4.39
N PHE A 107 2.35 -11.69 -3.09
CA PHE A 107 1.72 -10.73 -2.19
C PHE A 107 1.93 -9.28 -2.65
N TRP A 108 3.11 -8.94 -3.16
CA TRP A 108 3.40 -7.57 -3.60
C TRP A 108 2.80 -7.27 -4.96
N ALA A 109 2.78 -8.24 -5.89
CA ALA A 109 2.04 -8.13 -7.14
C ALA A 109 0.56 -7.85 -6.88
N LYS A 110 -0.06 -8.58 -5.95
CA LYS A 110 -1.46 -8.38 -5.53
C LYS A 110 -1.67 -7.00 -4.92
N THR A 111 -0.80 -6.56 -4.01
CA THR A 111 -0.87 -5.20 -3.44
C THR A 111 -0.84 -4.10 -4.50
N LYS A 112 -0.01 -4.24 -5.55
CA LYS A 112 0.01 -3.25 -6.66
C LYS A 112 -1.30 -3.22 -7.44
N GLU A 113 -1.96 -4.37 -7.60
CA GLU A 113 -3.28 -4.45 -8.23
C GLU A 113 -4.35 -3.82 -7.33
N ASP A 114 -4.34 -4.13 -6.03
CA ASP A 114 -5.25 -3.57 -5.04
C ASP A 114 -5.14 -2.04 -4.99
N VAL A 115 -3.93 -1.46 -4.99
CA VAL A 115 -3.72 0.00 -5.08
C VAL A 115 -4.43 0.61 -6.28
N LYS A 116 -4.36 -0.04 -7.46
CA LYS A 116 -5.02 0.44 -8.68
C LYS A 116 -6.55 0.37 -8.54
N ASN A 117 -7.06 -0.71 -7.98
CA ASN A 117 -8.49 -0.91 -7.76
C ASN A 117 -9.03 0.11 -6.75
N ASN A 118 -8.37 0.25 -5.60
CA ASN A 118 -8.68 1.23 -4.56
C ASN A 118 -8.67 2.65 -5.11
N THR A 119 -7.66 3.02 -5.89
CA THR A 119 -7.59 4.34 -6.56
C THR A 119 -8.83 4.58 -7.42
N THR A 120 -9.19 3.61 -8.25
CA THR A 120 -10.34 3.73 -9.16
C THR A 120 -11.66 3.85 -8.40
N GLU A 121 -11.86 2.99 -7.41
CA GLU A 121 -13.08 2.95 -6.60
C GLU A 121 -13.26 4.23 -5.79
N ILE A 122 -12.22 4.65 -5.05
CA ILE A 122 -12.29 5.76 -4.10
C ILE A 122 -12.39 7.10 -4.84
N PHE A 123 -11.53 7.35 -5.85
CA PHE A 123 -11.69 8.56 -6.65
C PHE A 123 -13.04 8.58 -7.39
N GLY A 124 -13.55 7.42 -7.79
CA GLY A 124 -14.90 7.29 -8.32
C GLY A 124 -15.99 7.71 -7.32
N LYS A 125 -15.84 7.46 -6.02
CA LYS A 125 -16.78 7.92 -4.99
C LYS A 125 -16.69 9.43 -4.73
N HIS A 126 -15.49 9.99 -4.78
CA HIS A 126 -15.24 11.39 -4.47
C HIS A 126 -15.57 12.35 -5.62
N PHE A 127 -15.48 11.89 -6.88
CA PHE A 127 -15.56 12.77 -8.06
C PHE A 127 -16.65 12.40 -9.08
N ASN A 128 -17.45 11.35 -8.87
CA ASN A 128 -18.65 11.08 -9.70
C ASN A 128 -19.91 11.80 -9.21
#